data_AF-A0A1F6R634-F1
#
_entry.id   AF-A0A1F6R634-F1
#
_cell.length_a   1.000
_cell.length_b   1.000
_cell.length_c   1.000
_cell.angle_alpha   90.00
_cell.angle_beta   90.00
_cell.angle_gamma   90.00
#
_symmetry.space_group_name_H-M   'P 1'
#
loop_
_entity.id
_entity.type
_entity.pdbx_description
1 polymer ?
#
loop_
_entity_poly.entity_id
_entity_poly.type
_entity_poly.pdbx_seq_one_letter_code
_entity_poly.pdbx_strand_id
1 'polypeptide(L)'
;MMKFTALKNPTVKKVLSALAVAVFGFILLNLTFLFDFIFQTLVDGAVKLFTPVDFNAAWYWFPPMKHVMFVAIIGLISWYIFRSKLGVLYKAIYMTVPLAVVFVSLGMFLYRWPLAAYLLGGLFFIGVLYFFYRSKQPWLYYYALILVSLVMLITGLLGMEI
;
A
#
# COMPACT_ATOMS: atom_id res chain seq x y z
N MET A 1 -1.84 11.07 -39.20
CA MET A 1 -2.40 11.19 -37.84
C MET A 1 -3.40 10.05 -37.63
N MET A 2 -2.93 8.89 -37.14
CA MET A 2 -3.77 7.70 -36.94
C MET A 2 -4.75 7.98 -35.80
N LYS A 3 -6.04 8.15 -36.13
CA LYS A 3 -7.10 8.30 -35.12
C LYS A 3 -7.20 6.96 -34.39
N PHE A 4 -6.85 6.92 -33.10
CA PHE A 4 -7.02 5.76 -32.22
C PHE A 4 -8.52 5.45 -32.04
N THR A 5 -9.14 4.82 -33.03
CA THR A 5 -10.52 4.31 -32.98
C THR A 5 -10.70 3.20 -31.93
N ALA A 6 -9.60 2.59 -31.47
CA ALA A 6 -9.58 1.57 -30.43
C ALA A 6 -10.07 2.07 -29.05
N LEU A 7 -9.96 3.37 -28.75
CA LEU A 7 -10.35 3.94 -27.44
C LEU A 7 -11.86 4.09 -27.24
N LYS A 8 -12.69 3.88 -28.27
CA LYS A 8 -14.16 3.93 -28.15
C LYS A 8 -14.78 2.65 -27.61
N ASN A 9 -14.07 1.52 -27.64
CA ASN A 9 -14.62 0.25 -27.16
C ASN A 9 -14.62 0.20 -25.62
N PRO A 10 -15.79 0.02 -24.97
CA PRO A 10 -15.90 0.00 -23.51
C PRO A 10 -15.05 -1.09 -22.85
N THR A 11 -14.84 -2.22 -23.53
CA THR A 11 -14.01 -3.33 -23.04
C THR A 11 -12.53 -2.94 -23.03
N VAL A 12 -12.04 -2.34 -24.13
CA VAL A 12 -10.65 -1.88 -24.23
C VAL A 12 -10.35 -0.85 -23.15
N LYS A 13 -11.28 0.08 -22.88
CA LYS A 13 -11.14 1.06 -21.81
C LYS A 13 -11.01 0.42 -20.43
N LYS A 14 -11.79 -0.63 -20.13
CA LYS A 14 -11.71 -1.36 -18.85
C LYS A 14 -10.35 -2.05 -18.70
N VAL A 15 -9.90 -2.76 -19.73
CA VAL A 15 -8.60 -3.45 -19.72
C VAL A 15 -7.45 -2.45 -19.56
N LEU A 16 -7.47 -1.35 -20.31
CA LEU A 16 -6.45 -0.30 -20.21
C LEU A 16 -6.42 0.33 -18.81
N SER A 17 -7.59 0.52 -18.19
CA SER A 17 -7.70 1.06 -16.83
C SER A 17 -7.14 0.08 -15.79
N ALA A 18 -7.41 -1.22 -15.92
CA ALA A 18 -6.82 -2.25 -15.05
C ALA A 18 -5.30 -2.30 -15.21
N LEU A 19 -4.80 -2.29 -16.45
CA LEU A 19 -3.36 -2.24 -16.74
C LEU A 19 -2.71 -0.98 -16.14
N ALA A 20 -3.36 0.17 -16.26
CA ALA A 20 -2.87 1.39 -15.63
C ALA A 20 -2.80 1.27 -14.10
N VAL A 21 -3.81 0.69 -13.46
CA VAL A 21 -3.76 0.42 -12.01
C VAL A 21 -2.60 -0.51 -11.66
N ALA A 22 -2.37 -1.57 -12.43
CA ALA A 22 -1.26 -2.48 -12.18
C ALA A 22 0.12 -1.82 -12.35
N VAL A 23 0.36 -1.16 -13.48
CA VAL A 23 1.65 -0.54 -13.80
C VAL A 23 1.95 0.63 -12.87
N PHE A 24 1.05 1.62 -12.78
CA PHE A 24 1.28 2.79 -11.95
C PHE A 24 1.18 2.48 -10.47
N GLY A 25 0.32 1.53 -10.08
CA GLY A 25 0.24 1.05 -8.71
C GLY A 25 1.52 0.36 -8.25
N PHE A 26 2.16 -0.43 -9.12
CA PHE A 26 3.47 -1.03 -8.85
C PHE A 26 4.57 0.02 -8.71
N ILE A 27 4.61 1.02 -9.60
CA ILE A 27 5.57 2.14 -9.50
C ILE A 27 5.39 2.88 -8.17
N LEU A 28 4.15 3.23 -7.81
CA LEU A 28 3.84 3.91 -6.55
C LEU A 28 4.20 3.08 -5.32
N LEU A 29 4.00 1.77 -5.38
CA LEU A 29 4.36 0.87 -4.29
C LEU A 29 5.87 0.83 -4.06
N ASN A 30 6.67 0.73 -5.12
CA ASN A 30 8.14 0.83 -5.03
C ASN A 30 8.59 2.21 -4.50
N LEU A 31 7.98 3.29 -4.99
CA LEU A 31 8.25 4.63 -4.49
C LEU A 31 7.87 4.78 -3.00
N THR A 32 6.81 4.11 -2.57
CA THR A 32 6.38 4.14 -1.15
C THR A 32 7.40 3.45 -0.27
N PHE A 33 7.92 2.28 -0.66
CA PHE A 33 8.99 1.61 0.09
C PHE A 33 10.30 2.38 0.07
N LEU A 34 10.65 3.01 -1.05
CA LEU A 34 11.78 3.93 -1.10
C LEU A 34 11.60 5.10 -0.13
N PHE A 35 10.39 5.67 -0.06
CA PHE A 35 10.05 6.73 0.89
C PHE A 35 10.11 6.26 2.34
N ASP A 36 9.65 5.04 2.64
CA ASP A 36 9.76 4.46 3.97
C ASP A 36 11.23 4.29 4.38
N PHE A 37 12.06 3.74 3.50
CA PHE A 37 13.50 3.60 3.72
C PHE A 37 14.18 4.95 3.98
N ILE A 38 13.89 5.96 3.16
CA ILE A 38 14.43 7.31 3.34
C ILE A 38 13.94 7.89 4.67
N PHE A 39 12.65 7.76 4.99
CA PHE A 39 12.06 8.26 6.23
C PHE A 39 12.74 7.64 7.46
N GLN A 40 12.88 6.32 7.49
CA GLN A 40 13.55 5.62 8.59
C GLN A 40 15.02 6.03 8.72
N THR A 41 15.72 6.16 7.60
CA THR A 41 17.13 6.60 7.57
C THR A 41 17.27 8.03 8.10
N LEU A 42 16.36 8.93 7.74
CA LEU A 42 16.36 10.31 8.23
C LEU A 42 16.05 10.37 9.73
N VAL A 43 15.10 9.57 10.23
CA VAL A 43 14.79 9.51 11.66
C VAL A 43 16.00 8.98 12.44
N ASP A 44 16.64 7.91 11.97
CA ASP A 44 17.82 7.35 12.62
C ASP A 44 19.01 8.33 12.59
N GLY A 45 19.20 9.02 11.46
CA GLY A 45 20.21 10.07 11.32
C GLY A 45 19.95 11.24 12.27
N ALA A 46 18.70 11.69 12.37
CA ALA A 46 18.30 12.78 13.26
C ALA A 46 18.53 12.41 14.73
N VAL A 47 18.17 11.20 15.16
CA VAL A 47 18.41 10.75 16.55
C VAL A 47 19.91 10.66 16.85
N LYS A 48 20.71 10.13 15.91
CA LYS A 48 22.18 10.03 16.06
C LYS A 48 22.87 11.39 16.23
N LEU A 49 22.28 12.48 15.73
CA LEU A 49 22.80 13.84 15.95
C LEU A 49 22.69 14.28 17.41
N PHE A 50 21.69 13.79 18.15
CA PHE A 50 21.45 14.20 19.53
C PHE A 50 22.05 13.22 20.56
N THR A 51 22.41 12.01 20.14
CA THR A 51 22.92 10.98 21.05
C THR A 51 23.68 9.87 20.30
N PRO A 52 24.86 9.45 20.80
CA PRO A 52 25.65 8.38 20.18
C PRO A 52 25.10 6.97 20.49
N VAL A 53 24.06 6.86 21.32
CA VAL A 53 23.44 5.58 21.67
C VAL A 53 22.62 5.06 20.49
N ASP A 54 22.76 3.79 20.16
CA ASP A 54 21.91 3.16 19.14
C ASP A 54 20.51 2.88 19.71
N PHE A 55 19.54 3.76 19.41
CA PHE A 55 18.16 3.64 19.88
C PHE A 55 17.46 2.38 19.35
N ASN A 56 17.86 1.83 18.20
CA ASN A 56 17.28 0.59 17.69
C ASN A 56 17.65 -0.59 18.60
N ALA A 57 18.85 -0.57 19.21
CA ALA A 57 19.30 -1.59 20.16
C ALA A 57 18.90 -1.27 21.61
N ALA A 58 18.90 0.00 21.99
CA ALA A 58 18.62 0.44 23.36
C ALA A 58 17.12 0.43 23.71
N TRP A 59 16.24 0.64 22.72
CA TRP A 59 14.80 0.76 22.97
C TRP A 59 13.98 -0.09 22.01
N TYR A 60 13.49 -1.23 22.50
CA TYR A 60 12.71 -2.21 21.72
C TYR A 60 11.47 -1.62 21.01
N TRP A 61 10.90 -0.53 21.54
CA TRP A 61 9.73 0.13 20.98
C TRP A 61 10.03 1.12 19.86
N PHE A 62 11.30 1.50 19.68
CA PHE A 62 11.69 2.53 18.73
C PHE A 62 11.50 2.09 17.26
N PRO A 63 11.91 0.87 16.83
CA PRO A 63 11.65 0.41 15.46
C PRO A 63 10.14 0.31 15.13
N PRO A 64 9.28 -0.32 15.97
CA PRO A 64 7.83 -0.30 15.76
C PRO A 64 7.23 1.11 15.66
N MET A 65 7.69 2.04 16.50
CA MET A 65 7.20 3.41 16.52
C MET A 65 7.48 4.13 15.20
N LYS A 66 8.67 3.97 14.61
CA LYS A 66 9.01 4.55 13.30
C LYS A 66 8.04 4.09 12.21
N HIS A 67 7.73 2.80 12.17
CA HIS A 67 6.75 2.28 11.20
C HIS A 67 5.34 2.83 11.46
N VAL A 68 4.89 2.89 12.71
CA VAL A 68 3.58 3.49 13.04
C VAL A 68 3.51 4.95 12.59
N MET A 69 4.59 5.72 12.77
CA MET A 69 4.67 7.10 12.26
C MET A 69 4.56 7.15 10.74
N PHE A 70 5.24 6.26 10.02
CA PHE A 70 5.14 6.18 8.56
C PHE A 70 3.72 5.82 8.11
N VAL A 71 3.08 4.83 8.74
CA VAL A 71 1.68 4.46 8.49
C VAL A 71 0.76 5.65 8.72
N ALA A 72 0.98 6.43 9.79
CA ALA A 72 0.20 7.63 10.07
C ALA A 72 0.36 8.69 8.98
N ILE A 73 1.59 8.93 8.49
CA ILE A 73 1.87 9.84 7.38
C ILE A 73 1.12 9.39 6.11
N ILE A 74 1.23 8.11 5.74
CA ILE A 74 0.51 7.56 4.59
C ILE A 74 -1.00 7.65 4.78
N GLY A 75 -1.50 7.43 5.99
CA GLY A 75 -2.92 7.59 6.34
C GLY A 75 -3.41 9.02 6.12
N LEU A 76 -2.63 10.03 6.53
CA LEU A 76 -2.95 11.44 6.32
C LEU A 76 -2.94 11.82 4.83
N ILE A 77 -1.93 11.37 4.07
CA ILE A 77 -1.86 11.60 2.62
C ILE A 77 -3.04 10.91 1.92
N SER A 78 -3.36 9.69 2.34
CA SER A 78 -4.50 8.93 1.81
C SER A 78 -5.81 9.64 2.03
N TRP A 79 -6.03 10.14 3.25
CA TRP A 79 -7.22 10.92 3.58
C TRP A 79 -7.39 12.13 2.66
N TYR A 80 -6.31 12.88 2.42
CA TYR A 80 -6.32 14.03 1.52
C TYR A 80 -6.64 13.64 0.07
N ILE A 81 -6.01 12.57 -0.44
CA ILE A 81 -6.20 12.10 -1.82
C ILE A 81 -7.63 11.59 -2.03
N PHE A 82 -8.19 10.82 -1.09
CA PHE A 82 -9.56 10.32 -1.23
C PHE A 82 -10.61 11.43 -1.13
N ARG A 83 -10.36 12.50 -0.36
CA ARG A 83 -11.21 13.70 -0.33
C ARG A 83 -11.08 14.62 -1.54
N SER A 84 -10.00 14.52 -2.30
CA SER A 84 -9.79 15.35 -3.49
C SER A 84 -10.78 15.06 -4.63
N LYS A 85 -10.85 15.96 -5.62
CA LYS A 85 -11.66 15.80 -6.85
C LYS A 85 -11.00 14.93 -7.92
N LEU A 86 -9.97 14.14 -7.55
CA LEU A 86 -9.27 13.26 -8.50
C LEU A 86 -10.22 12.22 -9.09
N GLY A 87 -9.98 11.88 -10.36
CA GLY A 87 -10.74 10.85 -11.06
C GLY A 87 -10.58 9.47 -10.43
N VAL A 88 -11.56 8.60 -10.64
CA VAL A 88 -11.61 7.24 -10.08
C VAL A 88 -10.34 6.44 -10.39
N LEU A 89 -9.80 6.57 -11.61
CA LEU A 89 -8.59 5.85 -12.00
C LEU A 89 -7.38 6.23 -11.13
N TYR A 90 -7.15 7.53 -10.89
CA TYR A 90 -6.06 8.01 -10.05
C TYR A 90 -6.21 7.56 -8.60
N LYS A 91 -7.44 7.60 -8.08
CA LYS A 91 -7.72 7.11 -6.72
C LYS A 91 -7.51 5.60 -6.62
N ALA A 92 -7.87 4.83 -7.65
CA ALA A 92 -7.64 3.39 -7.68
C ALA A 92 -6.15 3.03 -7.76
N ILE A 93 -5.39 3.77 -8.58
CA ILE A 93 -3.93 3.67 -8.64
C ILE A 93 -3.34 3.98 -7.26
N TYR A 94 -3.71 5.11 -6.65
CA TYR A 94 -3.19 5.50 -5.35
C TYR A 94 -3.59 4.53 -4.24
N MET A 95 -4.77 3.91 -4.33
CA MET A 95 -5.25 2.96 -3.34
C MET A 95 -4.31 1.77 -3.13
N THR A 96 -3.46 1.45 -4.10
CA THR A 96 -2.46 0.39 -3.91
C THR A 96 -1.50 0.70 -2.76
N VAL A 97 -1.22 1.99 -2.52
CA VAL A 97 -0.31 2.47 -1.48
C VAL A 97 -0.82 2.17 -0.06
N PRO A 98 -1.97 2.72 0.41
CA PRO A 98 -2.44 2.45 1.77
C PRO A 98 -2.75 0.97 2.00
N LEU A 99 -3.21 0.25 0.98
CA LEU A 99 -3.40 -1.20 1.10
C LEU A 99 -2.08 -1.92 1.33
N ALA A 100 -1.07 -1.64 0.51
CA ALA A 100 0.25 -2.25 0.64
C ALA A 100 0.85 -1.97 2.02
N VAL A 101 0.78 -0.71 2.47
CA VAL A 101 1.29 -0.31 3.78
C VAL A 101 0.59 -1.06 4.92
N VAL A 102 -0.72 -1.25 4.86
CA VAL A 102 -1.44 -2.06 5.87
C VAL A 102 -1.01 -3.53 5.83
N PHE A 103 -0.96 -4.15 4.65
CA PHE A 103 -0.56 -5.56 4.53
C PHE A 103 0.89 -5.79 4.98
N VAL A 104 1.80 -4.90 4.61
CA VAL A 104 3.22 -4.98 5.03
C VAL A 104 3.35 -4.76 6.53
N SER A 105 2.62 -3.79 7.09
CA SER A 105 2.62 -3.56 8.54
C SER A 105 2.12 -4.79 9.31
N LEU A 106 1.05 -5.44 8.83
CA LEU A 106 0.56 -6.69 9.42
C LEU A 106 1.63 -7.79 9.34
N GLY A 107 2.28 -7.95 8.19
CA GLY A 107 3.36 -8.93 8.00
C GLY A 107 4.55 -8.67 8.93
N MET A 108 4.93 -7.41 9.11
CA MET A 108 6.06 -7.02 9.96
C MET A 108 5.76 -7.21 11.45
N PHE A 109 4.61 -6.72 11.93
CA PHE A 109 4.25 -6.85 13.35
C PHE A 109 3.96 -8.29 13.75
N LEU A 110 3.45 -9.10 12.82
CA LEU A 110 3.08 -10.49 13.06
C LEU A 110 4.09 -11.47 12.43
N TYR A 111 5.31 -11.00 12.13
CA TYR A 111 6.35 -11.82 11.48
C TYR A 111 6.62 -13.13 12.22
N ARG A 112 6.60 -13.09 13.56
CA ARG A 112 6.78 -14.29 14.40
C ARG A 112 5.61 -15.26 14.29
N TRP A 113 4.41 -14.78 13.98
CA TRP A 113 3.14 -15.51 13.97
C TRP A 113 2.49 -15.45 12.58
N PRO A 114 3.07 -16.12 11.55
CA PRO A 114 2.62 -15.99 10.16
C PRO A 114 1.15 -16.39 9.97
N LEU A 115 0.66 -17.37 10.73
CA LEU A 115 -0.75 -17.75 10.71
C LEU A 115 -1.67 -16.59 11.12
N ALA A 116 -1.30 -15.84 12.16
CA ALA A 116 -2.05 -14.67 12.60
C ALA A 116 -1.99 -13.54 11.56
N ALA A 117 -0.84 -13.36 10.90
CA ALA A 117 -0.69 -12.40 9.80
C ALA A 117 -1.66 -12.70 8.65
N TYR A 118 -1.75 -13.96 8.23
CA TYR A 118 -2.68 -14.37 7.17
C TYR A 118 -4.14 -14.27 7.58
N LEU A 119 -4.49 -14.66 8.80
CA LEU A 119 -5.87 -14.56 9.29
C LEU A 119 -6.33 -13.11 9.39
N LEU A 120 -5.51 -12.23 9.96
CA LEU A 120 -5.83 -10.81 10.08
C LEU A 120 -5.81 -10.09 8.73
N GLY A 121 -4.86 -10.42 7.86
CA GLY A 121 -4.82 -9.94 6.48
C GLY A 121 -6.05 -10.36 5.68
N GLY A 122 -6.49 -11.62 5.82
CA GLY A 122 -7.70 -12.14 5.19
C GLY A 122 -8.97 -11.47 5.74
N LEU A 123 -9.06 -11.28 7.05
CA LEU A 123 -10.18 -10.58 7.68
C LEU A 123 -10.24 -9.12 7.24
N PHE A 124 -9.09 -8.45 7.16
CA PHE A 124 -9.00 -7.10 6.61
C PHE A 124 -9.45 -7.05 5.15
N PHE A 125 -8.96 -7.96 4.30
CA PHE A 125 -9.37 -8.06 2.89
C PHE A 125 -10.89 -8.24 2.73
N ILE A 126 -11.49 -9.18 3.45
CA ILE A 126 -12.94 -9.42 3.45
C ILE A 126 -13.68 -8.18 3.95
N GLY A 127 -13.20 -7.55 5.02
CA GLY A 127 -13.79 -6.32 5.57
C GLY A 127 -13.81 -5.17 4.57
N VAL A 128 -12.69 -4.92 3.87
CA VAL A 128 -12.61 -3.87 2.84
C VAL A 128 -13.48 -4.23 1.63
N LEU A 129 -13.50 -5.49 1.18
CA LEU A 129 -14.40 -5.94 0.12
C LEU A 129 -15.87 -5.69 0.48
N TYR A 130 -16.26 -6.07 1.70
CA TYR A 130 -17.62 -5.84 2.20
C TYR A 130 -17.96 -4.35 2.26
N PHE A 131 -17.02 -3.52 2.74
CA PHE A 131 -17.18 -2.07 2.76
C PHE A 131 -17.38 -1.49 1.36
N PHE A 132 -16.61 -1.95 0.36
CA PHE A 132 -16.76 -1.54 -1.03
C PHE A 132 -18.08 -1.94 -1.65
N TYR A 133 -18.52 -3.16 -1.35
CA TYR A 133 -19.82 -3.66 -1.77
C TYR A 133 -20.96 -2.80 -1.20
N ARG A 134 -20.92 -2.52 0.11
CA ARG A 134 -21.91 -1.70 0.81
C ARG A 134 -21.96 -0.27 0.29
N SER A 135 -20.80 0.33 0.03
CA SER A 135 -20.67 1.71 -0.44
C SER A 135 -20.75 1.87 -1.96
N LYS A 136 -21.00 0.77 -2.71
CA LYS A 136 -21.12 0.74 -4.17
C LYS A 136 -19.93 1.43 -4.88
N GLN A 137 -18.72 1.18 -4.38
CA GLN A 137 -17.51 1.78 -4.97
C GLN A 137 -17.31 1.34 -6.43
N PRO A 138 -16.55 2.10 -7.22
CA PRO A 138 -16.19 1.71 -8.58
C PRO A 138 -15.41 0.39 -8.62
N TRP A 139 -15.63 -0.42 -9.65
CA TRP A 139 -14.99 -1.74 -9.81
C TRP A 139 -13.45 -1.71 -9.75
N LEU A 140 -12.82 -0.58 -10.15
CA LEU A 140 -11.37 -0.40 -10.12
C LEU A 140 -10.79 -0.49 -8.70
N TYR A 141 -11.58 -0.15 -7.66
CA TYR A 141 -11.12 -0.24 -6.28
C TYR A 141 -11.05 -1.69 -5.81
N TYR A 142 -12.02 -2.52 -6.22
CA TYR A 142 -11.97 -3.97 -6.00
C TYR A 142 -10.79 -4.59 -6.72
N TYR A 143 -10.55 -4.17 -7.96
CA TYR A 143 -9.39 -4.63 -8.72
C TYR A 143 -8.08 -4.28 -8.01
N ALA A 144 -7.91 -3.04 -7.55
CA ALA A 144 -6.73 -2.62 -6.80
C ALA A 144 -6.55 -3.45 -5.52
N LEU A 145 -7.63 -3.68 -4.76
CA LEU A 145 -7.60 -4.51 -3.55
C LEU A 145 -7.16 -5.94 -3.84
N ILE A 146 -7.81 -6.61 -4.79
CA ILE A 146 -7.47 -7.99 -5.18
C ILE A 146 -6.03 -8.07 -5.67
N LEU A 147 -5.62 -7.13 -6.53
CA LEU A 147 -4.26 -7.09 -7.07
C LEU A 147 -3.22 -7.00 -5.96
N VAL A 148 -3.36 -6.02 -5.05
CA VAL A 148 -2.41 -5.83 -3.95
C VAL A 148 -2.40 -7.03 -3.02
N SER A 149 -3.57 -7.56 -2.64
CA SER A 149 -3.64 -8.71 -1.75
C SER A 149 -3.00 -9.95 -2.37
N LEU A 150 -3.18 -10.19 -3.67
CA LEU A 150 -2.50 -11.29 -4.36
C LEU A 150 -1.00 -11.07 -4.43
N VAL A 151 -0.55 -9.86 -4.78
CA VAL A 151 0.89 -9.52 -4.81
C VAL A 151 1.50 -9.76 -3.42
N MET A 152 0.87 -9.27 -2.36
CA MET A 152 1.37 -9.44 -0.98
C MET A 152 1.33 -10.89 -0.49
N LEU A 153 0.31 -11.66 -0.90
CA LEU A 153 0.25 -13.09 -0.60
C LEU A 153 1.39 -13.82 -1.30
N ILE A 154 1.62 -13.55 -2.58
CA ILE A 154 2.70 -14.17 -3.36
C ILE A 154 4.06 -13.78 -2.79
N THR A 155 4.29 -12.50 -2.48
CA THR A 155 5.58 -12.06 -1.91
C THR A 155 5.84 -12.73 -0.56
N GLY A 156 4.82 -12.82 0.30
CA GLY A 156 4.92 -13.52 1.57
C GLY A 156 5.17 -15.02 1.43
N LEU A 157 4.53 -15.69 0.48
CA LEU A 157 4.71 -17.14 0.24
C LEU A 157 6.07 -17.47 -0.38
N LEU A 158 6.62 -16.59 -1.21
CA LEU A 158 7.95 -16.75 -1.81
C LEU A 158 9.08 -16.40 -0.85
N GLY A 159 8.78 -15.93 0.36
CA GLY A 159 9.78 -15.49 1.32
C GLY A 159 10.59 -14.30 0.83
N MET A 160 10.03 -13.50 -0.09
CA MET A 160 10.69 -12.26 -0.50
C MET A 160 10.66 -11.30 0.69
N GLU A 161 11.84 -10.93 1.17
CA GLU A 161 11.99 -9.90 2.19
C GLU A 161 11.49 -8.56 1.59
N ILE A 162 10.54 -7.94 2.30
CA ILE A 162 9.99 -6.61 1.97
C ILE A 162 10.61 -5.59 2.91
#